data_AF-A0A7C5KT33-F1
#
_entry.id   AF-A0A7C5KT33-F1
#
_cell.length_a   1.000
_cell.length_b   1.000
_cell.length_c   1.000
_cell.angle_alpha   90.00
_cell.angle_beta   90.00
_cell.angle_gamma   90.00
#
_symmetry.space_group_name_H-M   'P 1'
#
loop_
_entity.id
_entity.type
_entity.pdbx_description
1 polymer ?
#
loop_
_entity_poly.entity_id
_entity_poly.type
_entity_poly.pdbx_seq_one_letter_code
_entity_poly.pdbx_strand_id
1 'polypeptide(L)'
;MAAEKRGVIRVKRSATSVNFGIDLALKTPLNRAGNPVNIIKALLDGIISAFHAHNGVEIDEVSQRLARQLGKDKDEIRRLLSGQKKAILGERRLLKPFRRGVQWNPADDRLVYCRVLLERNEGMEQVICSGKIFEVEGS
;
A
#
# COMPACT_ATOMS: atom_id res chain seq x y z
N MET A 1 -7.93 30.00 5.76
CA MET A 1 -6.47 29.80 5.90
C MET A 1 -6.24 28.56 6.76
N ALA A 2 -5.92 27.41 6.17
CA ALA A 2 -5.54 26.22 6.93
C ALA A 2 -4.01 26.15 6.98
N ALA A 3 -3.46 26.17 8.18
CA ALA A 3 -2.02 26.21 8.45
C ALA A 3 -1.36 24.87 8.11
N GLU A 4 -0.43 24.88 7.16
CA GLU A 4 0.41 23.73 6.80
C GLU A 4 1.58 23.64 7.80
N LYS A 5 1.45 22.80 8.83
CA LYS A 5 2.58 22.47 9.72
C LYS A 5 3.57 21.57 8.96
N ARG A 6 4.64 22.17 8.44
CA ARG A 6 5.76 21.47 7.81
C ARG A 6 6.65 20.84 8.87
N GLY A 7 6.41 19.56 9.18
CA GLY A 7 7.35 18.73 9.93
C GLY A 7 8.58 18.42 9.06
N VAL A 8 9.76 18.72 9.56
CA VAL A 8 11.04 18.42 8.90
C VAL A 8 11.22 16.90 8.86
N ILE A 9 11.22 16.32 7.66
CA ILE A 9 11.47 14.88 7.44
C ILE A 9 12.96 14.69 7.20
N ARG A 10 13.64 13.96 8.07
CA ARG A 10 15.03 13.51 7.86
C ARG A 10 14.99 12.11 7.26
N VAL A 11 15.57 11.95 6.08
CA VAL A 11 15.73 10.64 5.42
C VAL A 11 17.07 10.07 5.85
N LYS A 12 17.09 9.00 6.65
CA LYS A 12 18.31 8.22 6.86
C LYS A 12 18.34 7.09 5.83
N ARG A 13 19.52 6.90 5.24
CA ARG A 13 19.81 5.74 4.39
C ARG A 13 20.38 4.67 5.31
N SER A 14 19.53 3.72 5.70
CA SER A 14 19.86 2.48 6.43
C SER A 14 19.64 2.49 7.94
N ALA A 15 18.67 1.68 8.37
CA ALA A 15 18.66 1.00 9.66
C ALA A 15 18.02 -0.38 9.49
N THR A 16 18.59 -1.39 10.14
CA THR A 16 18.30 -2.82 10.05
C THR A 16 16.96 -3.23 10.70
N SER A 17 16.03 -2.29 10.95
CA SER A 17 14.68 -2.52 11.48
C SER A 17 13.74 -1.39 11.06
N VAL A 18 13.18 -1.48 9.84
CA VAL A 18 12.54 -0.31 9.19
C VAL A 18 11.07 -0.18 9.56
N ASN A 19 10.81 0.27 10.78
CA ASN A 19 9.49 0.80 11.14
C ASN A 19 9.18 2.00 10.25
N PHE A 20 7.95 2.08 9.74
CA PHE A 20 7.54 3.18 8.86
C PHE A 20 6.19 3.76 9.27
N GLY A 21 5.97 4.98 8.80
CA GLY A 21 4.74 5.72 8.96
C GLY A 21 4.12 6.08 7.62
N ILE A 22 2.79 6.21 7.61
CA ILE A 22 2.03 6.66 6.44
C ILE A 22 1.13 7.84 6.84
N ASP A 23 1.20 8.91 6.05
CA ASP A 23 0.24 10.01 6.05
C ASP A 23 -0.58 9.96 4.76
N LEU A 24 -1.91 9.80 4.86
CA LEU A 24 -2.83 9.77 3.73
C LEU A 24 -3.87 10.88 3.81
N ALA A 25 -4.21 11.45 2.66
CA ALA A 25 -5.40 12.25 2.44
C ALA A 25 -6.30 11.54 1.42
N LEU A 26 -7.54 11.26 1.83
CA LEU A 26 -8.57 10.62 1.02
C LEU A 26 -9.69 11.61 0.77
N LYS A 27 -9.91 11.95 -0.48
CA LYS A 27 -11.07 12.74 -0.91
C LYS A 27 -12.10 11.80 -1.51
N THR A 28 -13.31 11.74 -0.94
CA THR A 28 -14.38 10.84 -1.39
C THR A 28 -15.68 11.60 -1.64
N PRO A 29 -16.53 11.15 -2.59
CA PRO A 29 -17.90 11.63 -2.72
C PRO A 29 -18.70 11.39 -1.42
N LEU A 30 -19.58 12.33 -1.07
CA LEU A 30 -20.42 12.26 0.14
C LEU A 30 -21.25 10.96 0.22
N ASN A 31 -21.72 10.49 -0.94
CA ASN A 31 -22.73 9.43 -1.05
C ASN A 31 -22.15 8.00 -1.08
N ARG A 32 -20.83 7.83 -0.97
CA ARG A 32 -20.14 6.54 -1.14
C ARG A 32 -19.67 5.86 0.16
N ALA A 33 -20.10 6.31 1.33
CA ALA A 33 -19.50 5.83 2.58
C ALA A 33 -20.04 4.45 3.03
N GLY A 34 -19.30 3.39 2.68
CA GLY A 34 -19.28 2.15 3.48
C GLY A 34 -18.55 2.35 4.82
N ASN A 35 -18.40 1.29 5.63
CA ASN A 35 -17.69 1.36 6.91
C ASN A 35 -16.23 1.84 6.69
N PRO A 36 -15.85 3.04 7.18
CA PRO A 36 -14.57 3.66 6.87
C PRO A 36 -13.38 2.85 7.38
N VAL A 37 -13.53 2.09 8.47
CA VAL A 37 -12.44 1.30 9.05
C VAL A 37 -11.99 0.17 8.11
N ASN A 38 -12.95 -0.55 7.52
CA ASN A 38 -12.65 -1.66 6.61
C ASN A 38 -12.00 -1.16 5.31
N ILE A 39 -12.43 0.00 4.82
CA ILE A 39 -11.86 0.64 3.62
C ILE A 39 -10.42 1.08 3.90
N ILE A 40 -10.18 1.71 5.05
CA ILE A 40 -8.84 2.19 5.43
C ILE A 40 -7.86 1.02 5.55
N LYS A 41 -8.23 -0.09 6.19
CA LYS A 41 -7.31 -1.23 6.32
C LYS A 41 -6.95 -1.84 4.96
N ALA A 42 -7.94 -2.10 4.11
CA ALA A 42 -7.70 -2.65 2.78
C ALA A 42 -6.85 -1.70 1.90
N LEU A 43 -7.09 -0.40 2.01
CA LEU A 43 -6.28 0.61 1.33
C LEU A 43 -4.83 0.59 1.82
N LEU A 44 -4.60 0.57 3.13
CA LEU A 44 -3.27 0.51 3.70
C LEU A 44 -2.54 -0.76 3.25
N ASP A 45 -3.21 -1.92 3.28
CA ASP A 45 -2.63 -3.18 2.80
C ASP A 45 -2.22 -3.10 1.34
N GLY A 46 -3.05 -2.48 0.49
CA GLY A 46 -2.74 -2.25 -0.92
C GLY A 46 -1.56 -1.32 -1.12
N ILE A 47 -1.51 -0.20 -0.39
CA ILE A 47 -0.41 0.78 -0.46
C ILE A 47 0.91 0.14 -0.02
N ILE A 48 0.92 -0.53 1.12
CA ILE A 48 2.12 -1.20 1.65
C ILE A 48 2.58 -2.29 0.68
N SER A 49 1.64 -3.09 0.15
CA SER A 49 1.95 -4.12 -0.84
C SER A 49 2.56 -3.53 -2.11
N ALA A 50 2.08 -2.37 -2.59
CA ALA A 50 2.59 -1.71 -3.80
C ALA A 50 4.01 -1.16 -3.64
N PHE A 51 4.47 -0.95 -2.40
CA PHE A 51 5.83 -0.53 -2.09
C PHE A 51 6.78 -1.70 -1.77
N HIS A 52 6.32 -2.93 -1.94
CA HIS A 52 7.13 -4.13 -1.89
C HIS A 52 7.33 -4.74 -3.28
N ALA A 53 8.47 -5.42 -3.49
CA ALA A 53 8.64 -6.36 -4.59
C ALA A 53 8.41 -7.79 -4.08
N HIS A 54 7.82 -8.63 -4.92
CA HIS A 54 7.72 -10.05 -4.67
C HIS A 54 9.06 -10.75 -4.96
N ASN A 55 9.46 -11.67 -4.08
CA ASN A 55 10.78 -12.31 -4.11
C ASN A 55 10.95 -13.51 -5.05
N GLY A 56 10.03 -13.66 -6.01
CA GLY A 56 10.05 -14.74 -6.99
C GLY A 56 9.51 -16.10 -6.51
N VAL A 57 9.28 -16.30 -5.21
CA VAL A 57 8.78 -17.60 -4.68
C VAL A 57 7.38 -17.87 -5.22
N GLU A 58 7.24 -18.96 -5.99
CA GLU A 58 5.97 -19.36 -6.63
C GLU A 58 5.43 -18.30 -7.63
N ILE A 59 6.31 -17.47 -8.20
CA ILE A 59 5.91 -16.32 -9.02
C ILE A 59 4.95 -16.68 -10.15
N ASP A 60 5.15 -17.80 -10.83
CA ASP A 60 4.28 -18.25 -11.93
C ASP A 60 2.86 -18.56 -11.45
N GLU A 61 2.74 -19.28 -10.33
CA GLU A 61 1.44 -19.67 -9.77
C GLU A 61 0.68 -18.47 -9.20
N VAL A 62 1.35 -17.61 -8.42
CA VAL A 62 0.71 -16.42 -7.85
C VAL A 62 0.31 -15.43 -8.94
N SER A 63 1.13 -15.28 -9.99
CA SER A 63 0.82 -14.41 -11.13
C SER A 63 -0.38 -14.94 -11.91
N GLN A 64 -0.46 -16.26 -12.14
CA GLN A 64 -1.60 -16.87 -12.84
C GLN A 64 -2.90 -16.78 -12.04
N ARG A 65 -2.85 -16.93 -10.71
CA ARG A 65 -4.03 -16.78 -9.84
C ARG A 65 -4.53 -15.33 -9.84
N LEU A 66 -3.63 -14.36 -9.70
CA LEU A 66 -3.99 -12.93 -9.75
C LEU A 66 -4.48 -12.50 -11.14
N ALA A 67 -3.84 -12.95 -12.21
CA ALA A 67 -4.27 -12.68 -13.58
C ALA A 67 -5.73 -13.10 -13.81
N ARG A 68 -6.11 -14.30 -13.34
CA ARG A 68 -7.50 -14.79 -13.38
C ARG A 68 -8.45 -13.95 -12.52
N GLN A 69 -8.04 -13.53 -11.33
CA GLN A 69 -8.88 -12.71 -10.44
C GLN A 69 -9.10 -11.29 -10.98
N LEU A 70 -8.10 -10.71 -11.64
CA LEU A 70 -8.11 -9.33 -12.11
C LEU A 70 -8.50 -9.19 -13.59
N GLY A 71 -8.68 -10.29 -14.32
CA GLY A 71 -8.93 -10.26 -15.76
C GLY A 71 -7.76 -9.64 -16.54
N LYS A 72 -6.52 -9.87 -16.08
CA LYS A 72 -5.30 -9.28 -16.63
C LYS A 72 -4.36 -10.32 -17.20
N ASP A 73 -3.40 -9.87 -18.00
CA ASP A 73 -2.34 -10.73 -18.51
C ASP A 73 -1.40 -11.20 -17.39
N LYS A 74 -0.99 -12.47 -17.46
CA LYS A 74 -0.12 -13.10 -16.46
C LYS A 74 1.27 -12.47 -16.43
N ASP A 75 1.83 -12.17 -17.60
CA ASP A 75 3.19 -11.66 -17.70
C ASP A 75 3.26 -10.17 -17.29
N GLU A 76 2.18 -9.41 -17.52
CA GLU A 76 1.99 -8.09 -16.92
C GLU A 76 2.01 -8.16 -15.39
N ILE A 77 1.22 -9.06 -14.79
CA ILE A 77 1.18 -9.25 -13.33
C ILE A 77 2.56 -9.66 -12.81
N ARG A 78 3.21 -10.63 -13.43
CA ARG A 78 4.55 -11.08 -13.06
C ARG A 78 5.55 -9.92 -13.05
N ARG A 79 5.54 -9.09 -14.09
CA ARG A 79 6.41 -7.92 -14.22
C ARG A 79 6.12 -6.87 -13.15
N LEU A 80 4.84 -6.62 -12.83
CA LEU A 80 4.46 -5.70 -11.76
C LEU A 80 4.93 -6.20 -10.40
N LEU A 81 4.73 -7.49 -10.11
CA LEU A 81 5.15 -8.10 -8.84
C LEU A 81 6.67 -8.09 -8.66
N SER A 82 7.43 -8.26 -9.74
CA SER A 82 8.90 -8.30 -9.71
C SER A 82 9.55 -6.91 -9.80
N GLY A 83 8.76 -5.84 -9.92
CA GLY A 83 9.25 -4.49 -10.21
C GLY A 83 9.96 -3.81 -9.03
N GLN A 84 11.29 -3.86 -8.99
CA GLN A 84 12.08 -3.28 -7.88
C GLN A 84 12.09 -1.74 -7.84
N LYS A 85 11.83 -1.05 -8.95
CA LYS A 85 11.94 0.43 -9.03
C LYS A 85 11.06 1.20 -8.03
N LYS A 86 9.96 0.58 -7.58
CA LYS A 86 9.02 1.19 -6.62
C LYS A 86 9.02 0.47 -5.27
N ALA A 87 9.89 -0.52 -5.07
CA ALA A 87 9.93 -1.37 -3.90
C ALA A 87 10.73 -0.75 -2.74
N ILE A 88 10.35 0.44 -2.29
CA ILE A 88 11.06 1.19 -1.24
C ILE A 88 11.03 0.49 0.13
N LEU A 89 10.06 -0.41 0.36
CA LEU A 89 9.99 -1.26 1.57
C LEU A 89 10.73 -2.59 1.39
N GLY A 90 11.37 -2.79 0.23
CA GLY A 90 12.19 -3.94 -0.08
C GLY A 90 11.42 -5.13 -0.63
N GLU A 91 12.16 -6.20 -0.86
CA GLU A 91 11.68 -7.45 -1.44
C GLU A 91 11.21 -8.42 -0.35
N ARG A 92 10.18 -9.21 -0.65
CA ARG A 92 9.67 -10.26 0.25
C ARG A 92 8.80 -11.28 -0.47
N ARG A 93 8.45 -12.37 0.19
CA ARG A 93 7.33 -13.24 -0.23
C ARG A 93 6.00 -12.51 0.00
N LEU A 94 5.68 -11.57 -0.90
CA LEU A 94 4.51 -10.68 -0.82
C LEU A 94 3.21 -11.44 -1.02
N LEU A 95 3.26 -12.53 -1.79
CA LEU A 95 2.11 -13.34 -2.14
C LEU A 95 2.47 -14.80 -1.92
N LYS A 96 1.46 -15.57 -1.53
CA LYS A 96 1.52 -17.04 -1.57
C LYS A 96 0.21 -17.60 -2.10
N PRO A 97 0.23 -18.76 -2.77
CA PRO A 97 -0.99 -19.49 -3.12
C PRO A 97 -1.87 -19.72 -1.89
N PHE A 98 -3.16 -19.43 -1.99
CA PHE A 98 -4.10 -19.67 -0.91
C PHE A 98 -5.49 -20.02 -1.42
N ARG A 99 -5.98 -21.22 -1.09
CA ARG A 99 -7.24 -21.78 -1.64
C ARG A 99 -7.26 -21.62 -3.17
N ARG A 100 -8.29 -20.95 -3.72
CA ARG A 100 -8.42 -20.66 -5.17
C ARG A 100 -7.78 -19.34 -5.61
N GLY A 101 -7.24 -18.55 -4.69
CA GLY A 101 -6.64 -17.24 -4.95
C GLY A 101 -5.24 -17.13 -4.36
N VAL A 102 -4.91 -15.94 -3.88
CA VAL A 102 -3.63 -15.63 -3.23
C VAL A 102 -3.88 -15.02 -1.85
N GLN A 103 -2.89 -15.14 -0.97
CA GLN A 103 -2.84 -14.41 0.28
C GLN A 103 -1.72 -13.37 0.21
N TRP A 104 -2.04 -12.13 0.57
CA TRP A 104 -1.11 -11.01 0.64
C TRP A 104 -0.36 -10.98 1.98
N ASN A 105 0.89 -10.53 1.95
CA ASN A 105 1.77 -10.39 3.10
C ASN A 105 2.48 -9.02 3.07
N PRO A 106 1.78 -7.93 3.42
CA PRO A 106 2.32 -6.57 3.33
C PRO A 106 3.40 -6.22 4.38
N ALA A 107 3.53 -6.95 5.50
CA ALA A 107 4.07 -6.42 6.77
C ALA A 107 3.46 -5.08 7.18
N ASP A 108 2.16 -5.08 7.33
CA ASP A 108 1.46 -4.08 8.12
C ASP A 108 1.93 -4.07 9.59
N ASP A 109 2.56 -5.14 10.10
CA ASP A 109 3.19 -5.17 11.43
C ASP A 109 4.35 -4.16 11.58
N ARG A 110 4.93 -3.69 10.47
CA ARG A 110 5.99 -2.65 10.46
C ARG A 110 5.45 -1.22 10.36
N LEU A 111 4.14 -1.07 10.15
CA LEU A 111 3.47 0.23 10.17
C LEU A 111 3.25 0.66 11.62
N VAL A 112 4.08 1.56 12.13
CA VAL A 112 4.01 2.02 13.53
C VAL A 112 3.28 3.35 13.70
N TYR A 113 3.06 4.08 12.61
CA TYR A 113 2.32 5.34 12.60
C TYR A 113 1.42 5.42 11.37
N CYS A 114 0.14 5.73 11.57
CA CYS A 114 -0.79 5.97 10.48
C CYS A 114 -1.68 7.16 10.80
N ARG A 115 -1.76 8.09 9.85
CA ARG A 115 -2.73 9.18 9.87
C ARG A 115 -3.48 9.21 8.56
N VAL A 116 -4.80 9.20 8.66
CA VAL A 116 -5.70 9.29 7.50
C VAL A 116 -6.61 10.49 7.68
N LEU A 117 -6.47 11.46 6.78
CA LEU A 117 -7.40 12.57 6.66
C LEU A 117 -8.47 12.20 5.64
N LEU A 118 -9.73 12.15 6.06
CA LEU A 118 -10.86 11.89 5.19
C LEU A 118 -11.61 13.19 4.90
N GLU A 119 -11.51 13.67 3.67
CA GLU A 119 -12.28 14.80 3.15
C GLU A 119 -13.47 14.27 2.33
N ARG A 120 -14.68 14.70 2.68
CA ARG A 120 -15.89 14.36 1.92
C ARG A 120 -16.37 15.60 1.20
N ASN A 121 -16.57 15.50 -0.11
CA ASN A 121 -17.00 16.62 -0.93
C ASN A 121 -18.23 16.24 -1.75
N GLU A 122 -19.19 17.17 -1.81
CA GLU A 122 -20.29 17.11 -2.77
C GLU A 122 -19.78 17.40 -4.18
N GLY A 123 -20.38 16.77 -5.19
CA GLY A 123 -20.00 16.97 -6.59
C GLY A 123 -18.70 16.29 -7.04
N MET A 124 -18.00 15.54 -6.18
CA MET A 124 -16.90 14.67 -6.62
C MET A 124 -17.45 13.37 -7.22
N GLU A 125 -16.87 12.94 -8.34
CA GLU A 125 -17.20 11.66 -8.98
C GLU A 125 -16.18 10.56 -8.66
N GLN A 126 -14.94 10.95 -8.33
CA GLN A 126 -13.81 10.05 -8.15
C GLN A 126 -13.21 10.17 -6.76
N VAL A 127 -12.66 9.06 -6.28
CA VAL A 127 -11.87 9.02 -5.04
C VAL A 127 -10.44 9.44 -5.37
N ILE A 128 -9.90 10.41 -4.65
CA ILE A 128 -8.51 10.84 -4.76
C ILE A 128 -7.78 10.40 -3.50
N CYS A 129 -6.66 9.70 -3.68
CA CYS A 129 -5.75 9.32 -2.60
C CYS A 129 -4.38 9.96 -2.85
N SER A 130 -3.90 10.74 -1.88
CA SER A 130 -2.56 11.30 -1.89
C SER A 130 -1.91 11.11 -0.52
N GLY A 131 -0.59 11.21 -0.44
CA GLY A 131 0.09 11.00 0.82
C GLY A 131 1.58 10.81 0.69
N LYS A 132 2.18 10.38 1.80
CA LYS A 132 3.60 10.07 1.91
C LYS A 132 3.82 8.88 2.83
N ILE A 133 4.89 8.17 2.56
CA ILE A 133 5.45 7.13 3.40
C ILE A 133 6.83 7.61 3.87
N PHE A 134 7.13 7.37 5.14
CA PHE A 134 8.34 7.86 5.78
C PHE A 134 8.86 6.86 6.81
N GLU A 135 10.16 6.89 7.06
CA GLU A 135 10.79 6.09 8.10
C GLU A 135 10.46 6.66 9.49
N VAL A 136 10.28 5.78 10.48
CA VAL A 136 10.09 6.16 11.89
C VAL A 136 11.25 5.56 12.68
N GLU A 137 12.10 6.43 13.23
CA GLU A 137 13.17 5.99 14.14
C GLU A 137 12.54 5.54 15.46
N GLY A 138 12.89 4.32 15.91
CA GLY A 138 12.52 3.84 17.23
C GLY A 138 13.29 4.61 18.31
N SER A 139 12.57 5.05 19.33
CA SER A 139 13.12 5.68 20.55
C SER A 139 14.08 4.77 21.30
#